data_AF-A0A2I0HHP8-F1
#
_entry.id   AF-A0A2I0HHP8-F1
#
_cell.length_a   1.000
_cell.length_b   1.000
_cell.length_c   1.000
_cell.angle_alpha   90.00
_cell.angle_beta   90.00
_cell.angle_gamma   90.00
#
_symmetry.space_group_name_H-M   'P 1'
#
loop_
_entity.id
_entity.type
_entity.pdbx_description
1 polymer ?
#
loop_
_entity_poly.entity_id
_entity_poly.type
_entity_poly.pdbx_seq_one_letter_code
_entity_poly.pdbx_strand_id
1 'polypeptide(L)' 'MEGFFMDKYFDWFEDFVKDMERYVKEGKIRSKHKINHGIESFVDSLGSIFSSSNVGK' A
#
# COMPACT_ATOMS: atom_id res chain seq x y z
N MET A 1 8.58 12.24 20.92
CA MET A 1 8.44 11.74 19.54
C MET A 1 6.95 11.56 19.30
N GLU A 2 6.37 12.27 18.34
CA GLU A 2 4.94 12.13 18.03
C GLU A 2 4.77 11.04 16.96
N GLY A 3 3.76 10.18 17.12
CA GLY A 3 3.44 9.14 16.14
C GLY A 3 2.67 9.71 14.95
N PHE A 4 2.81 9.08 13.79
CA PHE A 4 2.03 9.41 12.60
C PHE A 4 0.75 8.57 12.56
N PHE A 5 -0.39 9.23 12.34
CA PHE A 5 -1.67 8.57 12.10
C PHE A 5 -2.35 9.22 10.90
N MET A 6 -2.55 8.45 9.83
CA MET A 6 -2.97 8.96 8.51
C MET A 6 -4.28 9.74 8.59
N ASP A 7 -5.25 9.29 9.39
CA ASP A 7 -6.57 9.94 9.48
C ASP A 7 -6.49 11.39 9.98
N LYS A 8 -5.41 11.79 10.68
CA LYS A 8 -5.20 13.20 11.10
C LYS A 8 -4.84 14.13 9.94
N TYR A 9 -4.50 13.59 8.78
CA TYR A 9 -4.03 14.32 7.61
C TYR A 9 -4.89 14.02 6.37
N PHE A 10 -6.12 13.53 6.57
CA PHE A 10 -7.00 13.15 5.47
C PHE A 10 -7.39 14.36 4.59
N ASP A 11 -7.34 15.57 5.13
CA ASP A 11 -7.52 16.83 4.38
C ASP A 11 -6.49 17.00 3.24
N TRP A 12 -5.34 16.31 3.30
CA TRP A 12 -4.30 16.35 2.26
C TRP A 12 -4.41 15.20 1.25
N PHE A 13 -5.41 14.33 1.40
CA PHE A 13 -5.52 13.13 0.59
C PHE A 13 -5.67 13.44 -0.91
N GLU A 14 -6.40 14.50 -1.27
CA GLU A 14 -6.58 14.91 -2.67
C GLU A 14 -5.25 15.30 -3.32
N ASP A 15 -4.46 16.13 -2.64
CA ASP A 15 -3.15 16.58 -3.15
C ASP A 15 -2.16 15.42 -3.22
N PHE A 16 -2.18 14.53 -2.22
CA PHE A 16 -1.42 13.28 -2.24
C PHE A 16 -1.74 12.44 -3.49
N VAL A 17 -3.02 12.24 -3.82
CA VAL A 17 -3.43 11.46 -5.00
C VAL A 17 -2.92 12.10 -6.29
N LYS A 18 -3.05 13.43 -6.45
CA LYS A 18 -2.56 14.15 -7.65
C LYS A 18 -1.06 13.96 -7.85
N ASP A 19 -0.28 14.10 -6.79
CA ASP A 19 1.17 13.95 -6.85
C ASP A 19 1.58 12.51 -7.13
N MET A 20 0.97 11.53 -6.47
CA MET A 20 1.25 10.11 -6.70
C MET A 20 0.90 9.68 -8.13
N GLU A 21 -0.23 10.14 -8.67
CA GLU A 21 -0.59 9.87 -10.07
C GLU A 21 0.46 10.40 -11.04
N ARG A 22 0.92 11.65 -10.84
CA ARG A 22 1.99 12.24 -11.63
C ARG A 22 3.28 11.41 -11.53
N TYR A 23 3.72 11.05 -10.33
CA TYR A 23 4.96 10.30 -10.13
C TYR A 23 4.93 8.89 -10.72
N VAL A 24 3.78 8.22 -10.70
CA VAL A 24 3.60 6.92 -11.36
C VAL A 24 3.67 7.08 -12.87
N LYS A 25 3.00 8.08 -13.46
CA LYS A 25 3.05 8.36 -14.90
C LYS A 25 4.47 8.72 -15.38
N GLU A 26 5.22 9.46 -14.57
CA GLU A 26 6.62 9.81 -14.86
C GLU A 26 7.61 8.65 -14.60
N GLY A 27 7.15 7.50 -14.09
CA GLY A 27 8.00 6.36 -13.78
C GLY A 27 8.94 6.56 -12.59
N LYS A 28 8.76 7.63 -11.81
CA LYS A 28 9.51 7.93 -10.59
C LYS A 28 9.17 6.98 -9.45
N ILE A 29 7.95 6.43 -9.47
CA ILE A 29 7.46 5.44 -8.50
C ILE A 29 6.98 4.20 -9.26
N ARG A 30 7.31 3.02 -8.73
CA ARG A 30 6.83 1.72 -9.24
C ARG A 30 6.15 0.95 -8.13
N SER A 31 5.05 0.28 -8.46
CA SER A 31 4.33 -0.57 -7.51
C SER A 31 4.79 -2.02 -7.59
N LYS A 32 4.87 -2.68 -6.45
CA LYS A 32 5.17 -4.12 -6.32
C LYS A 32 3.99 -4.80 -5.64
N HIS A 33 3.35 -5.73 -6.33
CA HIS A 33 2.15 -6.40 -5.86
C HIS A 33 2.33 -7.91 -5.84
N LYS A 34 1.84 -8.56 -4.79
CA LYS A 34 1.62 -10.00 -4.73
C LYS A 34 0.12 -10.24 -4.64
N ILE A 35 -0.46 -10.75 -5.73
CA ILE A 35 -1.90 -11.06 -5.79
C ILE A 35 -2.08 -12.54 -5.48
N ASN A 36 -2.80 -12.83 -4.40
CA ASN A 36 -3.30 -14.16 -4.09
C ASN A 36 -4.77 -14.22 -4.53
N HIS A 37 -5.12 -15.21 -5.35
CA HIS A 37 -6.45 -15.30 -5.95
C HIS A 37 -7.41 -16.09 -5.07
N GLY A 38 -8.67 -15.65 -5.03
CA GLY A 38 -9.73 -16.29 -4.27
C GLY A 38 -9.80 -15.83 -2.81
N ILE A 39 -11.02 -15.73 -2.28
CA ILE A 39 -11.25 -15.30 -0.90
C ILE A 39 -10.78 -16.35 0.12
N GLU A 40 -10.75 -17.61 -0.30
CA GLU A 40 -10.19 -18.74 0.43
C GLU A 40 -8.72 -18.54 0.79
N SER A 41 -7.98 -17.75 0.00
CA SER A 41 -6.57 -17.43 0.26
C SER A 41 -6.38 -16.39 1.38
N PHE A 42 -7.44 -15.84 1.97
CA PHE A 42 -7.36 -14.73 2.92
C PHE A 42 -6.52 -15.06 4.16
N VAL A 43 -6.76 -16.21 4.80
CA VAL A 43 -6.05 -16.59 6.05
C VAL A 43 -4.56 -16.79 5.77
N ASP A 44 -4.22 -17.49 4.69
CA ASP A 44 -2.83 -17.71 4.28
C ASP A 44 -2.15 -16.39 3.89
N SER A 45 -2.88 -15.50 3.20
CA SER A 45 -2.39 -14.16 2.83
C SER A 45 -2.10 -13.31 4.07
N LEU A 46 -2.97 -13.36 5.08
CA LEU A 46 -2.75 -12.66 6.35
C LEU A 46 -1.54 -13.25 7.10
N GLY A 47 -1.41 -14.58 7.14
CA GLY A 47 -0.25 -15.26 7.72
C GLY A 47 1.07 -14.91 7.02
N SER A 48 1.04 -14.65 5.71
CA SER A 48 2.23 -14.26 4.95
C SER A 48 2.88 -12.96 5.44
N ILE A 49 2.06 -12.02 5.96
CA ILE A 49 2.51 -10.73 6.50
C ILE A 49 3.36 -10.96 7.77
N PHE A 50 2.95 -11.89 8.63
CA PHE A 50 3.63 -12.17 9.91
C PHE A 50 4.82 -13.13 9.77
N SER A 51 4.88 -13.87 8.65
CA SER A 51 6.02 -14.74 8.32
C SER A 51 7.07 -14.05 7.45
N SER A 52 6.90 -12.77 7.11
CA SER A 52 7.75 -12.03 6.17
C SER A 52 7.87 -12.69 4.79
N SER A 53 6.88 -13.50 4.40
CA SER A 53 6.87 -14.20 3.10
C SER A 53 6.07 -13.44 2.03
N ASN A 54 5.37 -12.36 2.42
CA ASN A 54 4.75 -11.44 1.47
C ASN A 54 5.78 -10.65 0.66
N VAL A 55 5.41 -10.21 -0.55
CA VAL A 55 6.29 -9.45 -1.43
C VAL A 55 5.60 -8.17 -1.90
N GLY A 56 5.99 -7.04 -1.31
CA GLY A 56 5.32 -5.77 -1.60
C GLY A 56 3.93 -5.71 -0.97
N LYS A 57 3.00 -5.08 -1.69
CA LYS A 57 1.59 -5.00 -1.31
C LYS A 57 0.84 -6.29 -1.63
#